data_AF-A0AAD2E1L6-F1
#
_entry.id   AF-A0AAD2E1L6-F1
#
_cell.length_a   1.000
_cell.length_b   1.000
_cell.length_c   1.000
_cell.angle_alpha   90.00
_cell.angle_beta   90.00
_cell.angle_gamma   90.00
#
_symmetry.space_group_name_H-M   'P 1'
#
loop_
_entity.id
_entity.type
_entity.pdbx_description
1 polymer ?
#
loop_
_entity_poly.entity_id
_entity_poly.type
_entity_poly.pdbx_seq_one_letter_code
_entity_poly.pdbx_strand_id
1 'polypeptide(L)'
;MAQNRRSSMGPFPDPRPTNPGDGNQVDSGRKQVDANAKTRHVRWSDEMDGLLITSLVEQVLDGHKQTDNGFTAFQVSKAMERVSNGCGVIVSDKNVRARLKTLKKEYTEVRQLLNMSGFGLDPASGRIVADQVAWDEFIQGKPEFEKWRTKLCPRYDEMETIFGNDAATGDRAVSGFDNFSPMNGM
;
A
#
# COMPACT_ATOMS: atom_id res chain seq x y z
N MET A 1 -95.89 -2.46 14.79
CA MET A 1 -94.78 -2.33 13.82
C MET A 1 -93.48 -2.72 14.51
N ALA A 2 -92.60 -3.41 13.77
CA ALA A 2 -91.26 -3.97 14.05
C ALA A 2 -90.49 -3.43 15.29
N GLN A 3 -89.93 -4.29 16.17
CA GLN A 3 -88.57 -4.91 16.12
C GLN A 3 -87.46 -3.86 15.89
N ASN A 4 -86.35 -3.77 16.64
CA ASN A 4 -85.47 -4.82 17.15
C ASN A 4 -84.47 -4.26 18.19
N ARG A 5 -83.77 -5.18 18.84
CA ARG A 5 -83.07 -5.16 20.14
C ARG A 5 -81.90 -4.19 20.33
N ARG A 6 -81.86 -3.63 21.54
CA ARG A 6 -80.71 -3.03 22.23
C ARG A 6 -79.96 -4.13 23.01
N SER A 7 -78.63 -4.19 22.92
CA SER A 7 -77.72 -4.39 24.08
C SER A 7 -76.25 -4.63 23.68
N SER A 8 -75.40 -3.76 24.24
CA SER A 8 -74.07 -4.01 24.81
C SER A 8 -72.94 -4.55 23.92
N MET A 9 -72.06 -3.64 23.48
CA MET A 9 -70.65 -3.93 23.19
C MET A 9 -69.80 -2.97 24.02
N GLY A 10 -68.80 -3.51 24.73
CA GLY A 10 -68.09 -2.85 25.83
C GLY A 10 -67.24 -1.64 25.43
N PRO A 11 -66.81 -0.83 26.41
CA PRO A 11 -66.07 0.40 26.17
C PRO A 11 -64.58 0.14 25.93
N PHE A 12 -64.08 0.64 24.80
CA PHE A 12 -62.65 0.87 24.55
C PHE A 12 -62.19 2.10 25.36
N PRO A 13 -61.03 2.06 26.04
CA PRO A 13 -60.53 3.19 26.79
C PRO A 13 -59.84 4.25 25.91
N ASP A 14 -60.19 5.51 26.18
CA ASP A 14 -59.69 6.78 25.63
C ASP A 14 -58.16 6.95 25.62
N PRO A 15 -57.59 7.61 24.58
CA PRO A 15 -56.27 8.23 24.65
C PRO A 15 -56.36 9.68 25.18
N ARG A 16 -55.51 10.04 26.14
CA ARG A 16 -55.38 11.40 26.69
C ARG A 16 -53.89 11.85 26.69
N PRO A 17 -53.59 13.16 26.80
CA PRO A 17 -53.23 13.99 25.65
C PRO A 17 -51.81 14.59 25.74
N THR A 18 -51.37 15.16 24.61
CA THR A 18 -50.11 15.87 24.38
C THR A 18 -50.12 17.31 24.93
N ASN A 19 -49.02 17.79 25.52
CA ASN A 19 -48.59 19.20 25.39
C ASN A 19 -47.05 19.38 25.57
N PRO A 20 -46.41 20.35 24.89
CA PRO A 20 -44.95 20.48 24.71
C PRO A 20 -44.33 21.70 25.44
N GLY A 21 -42.99 21.83 25.38
CA GLY A 21 -42.22 23.03 25.77
C GLY A 21 -40.84 22.68 26.34
N ASP A 22 -39.78 22.68 25.52
CA ASP A 22 -38.80 23.77 25.32
C ASP A 22 -37.54 23.57 26.21
N GLY A 23 -36.36 23.49 25.58
CA GLY A 23 -35.09 23.31 26.28
C GLY A 23 -34.00 22.66 25.43
N ASN A 24 -33.42 23.44 24.54
CA ASN A 24 -32.18 23.17 23.80
C ASN A 24 -31.02 22.77 24.74
N GLN A 25 -30.46 21.56 24.59
CA GLN A 25 -29.09 21.29 25.00
C GLN A 25 -28.41 20.33 24.02
N VAL A 26 -27.32 20.83 23.48
CA VAL A 26 -26.44 20.26 22.47
C VAL A 26 -25.72 19.01 22.99
N ASP A 27 -26.12 17.81 22.55
CA ASP A 27 -25.30 16.62 22.74
C ASP A 27 -24.30 16.50 21.59
N SER A 28 -23.07 16.92 21.88
CA SER A 28 -21.88 16.56 21.12
C SER A 28 -21.60 15.07 21.28
N GLY A 29 -22.38 14.24 20.59
CA GLY A 29 -22.07 12.84 20.37
C GLY A 29 -20.88 12.73 19.42
N ARG A 30 -19.66 12.83 19.96
CA ARG A 30 -18.42 12.47 19.27
C ARG A 30 -18.62 11.09 18.67
N LYS A 31 -18.70 11.07 17.34
CA LYS A 31 -18.64 9.88 16.51
C LYS A 31 -17.48 9.03 17.02
N GLN A 32 -17.84 7.89 17.61
CA GLN A 32 -16.91 6.89 18.09
C GLN A 32 -16.11 6.43 16.87
N VAL A 33 -14.93 7.03 16.68
CA VAL A 33 -13.96 6.54 15.71
C VAL A 33 -13.49 5.21 16.26
N ASP A 34 -13.80 4.14 15.54
CA ASP A 34 -13.39 2.80 15.89
C ASP A 34 -11.86 2.79 16.09
N ALA A 35 -11.44 2.68 17.35
CA ALA A 35 -10.05 2.53 17.78
C ALA A 35 -9.52 1.12 17.46
N ASN A 36 -9.84 0.62 16.26
CA ASN A 36 -9.28 -0.57 15.64
C ASN A 36 -8.87 -0.26 14.19
N ALA A 37 -8.34 0.93 13.93
CA ALA A 37 -7.49 1.18 12.77
C ALA A 37 -6.09 0.56 12.99
N LYS A 38 -6.06 -0.73 13.35
CA LYS A 38 -4.83 -1.52 13.28
C LYS A 38 -4.45 -1.59 11.80
N THR A 39 -3.50 -0.76 11.41
CA THR A 39 -2.68 -0.82 10.19
C THR A 39 -3.24 -1.77 9.13
N ARG A 40 -4.22 -1.31 8.33
CA ARG A 40 -4.58 -2.06 7.13
C ARG A 40 -3.30 -2.15 6.30
N HIS A 41 -2.75 -3.36 6.16
CA HIS A 41 -1.57 -3.58 5.33
C HIS A 41 -1.98 -3.25 3.90
N VAL A 42 -1.51 -2.11 3.39
CA VAL A 42 -1.79 -1.69 2.02
C VAL A 42 -1.15 -2.72 1.11
N ARG A 43 -1.97 -3.48 0.39
CA ARG A 43 -1.50 -4.37 -0.66
C ARG A 43 -1.16 -3.51 -1.88
N TRP A 44 0.13 -3.37 -2.15
CA TRP A 44 0.62 -2.66 -3.32
C TRP A 44 0.28 -3.43 -4.59
N SER A 45 -0.24 -2.72 -5.57
CA SER A 45 -0.52 -3.19 -6.92
C SER A 45 0.47 -2.57 -7.91
N ASP A 46 0.59 -3.17 -9.09
CA ASP A 46 1.45 -2.62 -10.16
C ASP A 46 1.07 -1.18 -10.53
N GLU A 47 -0.24 -0.85 -10.51
CA GLU A 47 -0.73 0.49 -10.76
C GLU A 47 -0.24 1.48 -9.70
N MET A 48 -0.32 1.12 -8.41
CA MET A 48 0.18 1.94 -7.31
C MET A 48 1.69 2.14 -7.40
N ASP A 49 2.44 1.09 -7.73
CA ASP A 49 3.88 1.18 -7.93
C ASP A 49 4.23 2.09 -9.10
N GLY A 50 3.49 1.99 -10.20
CA GLY A 50 3.64 2.87 -11.34
C GLY A 50 3.45 4.33 -10.97
N LEU A 51 2.35 4.66 -10.30
CA LEU A 51 2.11 6.03 -9.84
C LEU A 51 3.20 6.52 -8.88
N LEU A 52 3.63 5.67 -7.94
CA LEU A 52 4.72 5.99 -7.02
C LEU A 52 6.02 6.28 -7.75
N ILE A 53 6.45 5.39 -8.64
CA ILE A 53 7.70 5.49 -9.39
C ILE A 53 7.69 6.71 -10.31
N THR A 54 6.64 6.86 -11.13
CA THR A 54 6.51 7.99 -12.05
C THR A 54 6.52 9.33 -11.29
N SER A 55 5.84 9.41 -10.13
CA SER A 55 5.88 10.62 -9.31
C SER A 55 7.29 10.98 -8.82
N LEU A 56 8.15 9.98 -8.58
CA LEU A 56 9.51 10.20 -8.11
C LEU A 56 10.46 10.51 -9.26
N VAL A 57 10.27 9.89 -10.41
CA VAL A 57 10.99 10.21 -11.64
C VAL A 57 10.78 11.69 -11.99
N GLU A 58 9.53 12.16 -12.05
CA GLU A 58 9.22 13.58 -12.31
C GLU A 58 9.99 14.51 -11.37
N GLN A 59 10.02 14.20 -10.07
CA GLN A 59 10.71 15.03 -9.08
C GLN A 59 12.23 15.00 -9.24
N VAL A 60 12.81 13.86 -9.60
CA VAL A 60 14.26 13.76 -9.90
C VAL A 60 14.59 14.56 -11.16
N LEU A 61 13.76 14.48 -12.20
CA LEU A 61 13.91 15.24 -13.45
C LEU A 61 13.75 16.76 -13.23
N ASP A 62 12.85 17.16 -12.33
CA ASP A 62 12.67 18.56 -11.90
C ASP A 62 13.83 19.07 -11.02
N GLY A 63 14.85 18.24 -10.76
CA GLY A 63 16.05 18.62 -10.01
C GLY A 63 15.89 18.59 -8.50
N HIS A 64 14.81 18.00 -7.97
CA HIS A 64 14.66 17.81 -6.54
C HIS A 64 15.70 16.80 -6.05
N LYS A 65 16.57 17.26 -5.15
CA LYS A 65 17.64 16.45 -4.58
C LYS A 65 17.08 15.50 -3.53
N GLN A 66 17.52 14.25 -3.60
CA GLN A 66 17.42 13.30 -2.49
C GLN A 66 18.37 13.74 -1.37
N THR A 67 18.05 13.41 -0.12
CA THR A 67 18.97 13.57 1.02
C THR A 67 19.88 12.36 1.16
N ASP A 68 20.86 12.43 2.04
CA ASP A 68 21.72 11.30 2.42
C ASP A 68 20.91 10.06 2.88
N ASN A 69 19.70 10.30 3.38
CA ASN A 69 18.75 9.26 3.79
C ASN A 69 17.74 8.84 2.69
N GLY A 70 17.96 9.25 1.44
CA GLY A 70 17.07 8.98 0.29
C GLY A 70 16.00 10.05 0.07
N PHE A 71 14.75 9.65 -0.16
CA PHE A 71 13.67 10.58 -0.50
C PHE A 71 13.24 11.48 0.66
N THR A 72 13.13 12.77 0.38
CA THR A 72 12.68 13.79 1.34
C THR A 72 11.20 13.62 1.72
N ALA A 73 10.79 14.23 2.84
CA ALA A 73 9.38 14.26 3.23
C ALA A 73 8.48 14.89 2.17
N PHE A 74 8.96 15.92 1.46
CA PHE A 74 8.24 16.52 0.34
C PHE A 74 8.01 15.49 -0.78
N GLN A 75 9.05 14.76 -1.17
CA GLN A 75 8.94 13.77 -2.25
C GLN A 75 8.01 12.62 -1.90
N VAL A 76 8.08 12.14 -0.65
CA VAL A 76 7.20 11.10 -0.15
C VAL A 76 5.75 11.58 -0.07
N SER A 77 5.49 12.81 0.39
CA SER A 77 4.14 13.39 0.43
C SER A 77 3.55 13.54 -0.97
N LYS A 78 4.32 14.07 -1.93
CA LYS A 78 3.85 14.24 -3.32
C LYS A 78 3.50 12.90 -3.96
N ALA A 79 4.34 11.89 -3.76
CA ALA A 79 4.08 10.55 -4.27
C ALA A 79 2.90 9.87 -3.56
N MET A 80 2.75 10.08 -2.25
CA MET A 80 1.60 9.62 -1.46
C MET A 80 0.30 10.19 -2.03
N GLU A 81 0.24 11.51 -2.28
CA GLU A 81 -0.92 12.17 -2.87
C GLU A 81 -1.23 11.64 -4.28
N ARG A 82 -0.20 11.39 -5.10
CA ARG A 82 -0.40 10.82 -6.43
C ARG A 82 -1.02 9.43 -6.38
N VAL A 83 -0.50 8.56 -5.52
CA VAL A 83 -1.03 7.20 -5.35
C VAL A 83 -2.44 7.23 -4.77
N SER A 84 -2.69 8.08 -3.77
CA SER A 84 -4.02 8.17 -3.15
C SER A 84 -5.07 8.67 -4.13
N ASN A 85 -4.74 9.68 -4.93
CA ASN A 85 -5.66 10.25 -5.90
C ASN A 85 -5.85 9.34 -7.12
N GLY A 86 -4.79 8.69 -7.59
CA GLY A 86 -4.87 7.81 -8.77
C GLY A 86 -5.61 6.51 -8.51
N CYS A 87 -5.38 5.87 -7.36
CA CYS A 87 -5.98 4.57 -7.05
C CYS A 87 -7.16 4.64 -6.06
N GLY A 88 -7.52 5.83 -5.56
CA GLY A 88 -8.60 5.99 -4.59
C GLY A 88 -8.34 5.32 -3.24
N VAL A 89 -7.08 5.17 -2.84
CA VAL A 89 -6.67 4.49 -1.61
C VAL A 89 -6.05 5.44 -0.61
N ILE A 90 -6.20 5.14 0.68
CA ILE A 90 -5.50 5.89 1.73
C ILE A 90 -4.17 5.21 2.01
N VAL A 91 -3.08 5.86 1.63
CA VAL A 91 -1.71 5.43 1.94
C VAL A 91 -1.09 6.40 2.94
N SER A 92 -0.32 5.88 3.89
CA SER A 92 0.44 6.72 4.83
C SER A 92 1.90 6.86 4.38
N ASP A 93 2.59 7.89 4.88
CA ASP A 93 4.04 8.07 4.69
C ASP A 93 4.82 6.77 5.01
N LYS A 94 4.44 6.08 6.09
CA LYS A 94 5.05 4.78 6.47
C LYS A 94 4.86 3.71 5.41
N ASN A 95 3.68 3.63 4.79
CA ASN A 95 3.41 2.67 3.70
C ASN A 95 4.27 2.97 2.48
N VAL A 96 4.37 4.25 2.09
CA VAL A 96 5.18 4.68 0.94
C VAL A 96 6.65 4.42 1.18
N ARG A 97 7.19 4.81 2.34
CA ARG A 97 8.60 4.55 2.70
C ARG A 97 8.92 3.05 2.76
N ALA A 98 8.02 2.25 3.32
CA ALA A 98 8.19 0.79 3.35
C ALA A 98 8.23 0.23 1.92
N ARG A 99 7.35 0.70 1.03
CA ARG A 99 7.36 0.27 -0.37
C ARG A 99 8.62 0.70 -1.11
N LEU A 100 9.09 1.92 -0.89
CA LEU A 100 10.34 2.41 -1.49
C LEU A 100 11.55 1.56 -1.10
N LYS A 101 11.60 1.07 0.15
CA LYS A 101 12.63 0.11 0.57
C LYS A 101 12.53 -1.21 -0.21
N THR A 102 11.31 -1.71 -0.45
CA THR A 102 11.09 -2.90 -1.28
C THR A 102 11.52 -2.67 -2.73
N LEU A 103 11.09 -1.57 -3.35
CA LEU A 103 11.46 -1.24 -4.74
C LEU A 103 12.96 -1.04 -4.89
N LYS A 104 13.63 -0.38 -3.92
CA LYS A 104 15.10 -0.24 -3.91
C LYS A 104 15.79 -1.61 -3.85
N LYS A 105 15.31 -2.51 -2.99
CA LYS A 105 15.83 -3.89 -2.90
C LYS A 105 15.63 -4.64 -4.21
N GLU A 106 14.44 -4.56 -4.80
CA GLU A 106 14.13 -5.20 -6.08
C GLU A 106 15.02 -4.69 -7.21
N TYR A 107 15.21 -3.38 -7.29
CA TYR A 107 16.14 -2.74 -8.21
C TYR A 107 17.59 -3.23 -8.01
N THR A 108 18.08 -3.28 -6.77
CA THR A 108 19.44 -3.76 -6.47
C THR A 108 19.63 -5.21 -6.88
N GLU A 109 18.65 -6.07 -6.59
CA GLU A 109 18.70 -7.49 -7.00
C GLU A 109 18.72 -7.63 -8.53
N VAL A 110 17.85 -6.91 -9.24
CA VAL A 110 17.84 -6.92 -10.71
C VAL A 110 19.14 -6.37 -11.27
N ARG A 111 19.64 -5.24 -10.76
CA ARG A 111 20.92 -4.67 -11.18
C ARG A 111 22.08 -5.64 -10.97
N GLN A 112 22.06 -6.41 -9.88
CA GLN A 112 23.06 -7.44 -9.63
C GLN A 112 22.99 -8.57 -10.66
N LEU A 113 21.79 -9.01 -11.05
CA LEU A 113 21.61 -9.97 -12.13
C LEU A 113 22.15 -9.42 -13.45
N LEU A 114 21.78 -8.19 -13.82
CA LEU A 114 22.22 -7.57 -15.07
C LEU A 114 23.72 -7.29 -15.14
N ASN A 115 24.42 -7.26 -14.01
CA ASN A 115 25.88 -7.14 -13.95
C ASN A 115 26.61 -8.49 -14.13
N MET A 116 25.89 -9.62 -14.16
CA MET A 116 26.46 -10.94 -14.43
C MET A 116 26.48 -11.23 -15.93
N SER A 117 27.55 -11.86 -16.41
CA SER A 117 27.63 -12.32 -17.79
C SER A 117 26.52 -13.33 -18.09
N GLY A 118 25.87 -13.19 -19.24
CA GLY A 118 24.79 -14.08 -19.67
C GLY A 118 23.40 -13.72 -19.15
N PHE A 119 23.26 -12.66 -18.35
CA PHE A 119 21.98 -12.12 -17.92
C PHE A 119 21.66 -10.82 -18.67
N GLY A 120 20.39 -10.66 -19.05
CA GLY A 120 19.85 -9.47 -19.68
C GLY A 120 18.45 -9.17 -19.18
N LEU A 121 17.94 -8.01 -19.56
CA LEU A 121 16.56 -7.60 -19.32
C LEU A 121 15.83 -7.52 -20.66
N ASP A 122 14.69 -8.20 -20.77
CA ASP A 122 13.79 -8.03 -21.90
C ASP A 122 13.08 -6.67 -21.80
N PRO A 123 13.26 -5.74 -22.74
CA PRO A 123 12.71 -4.39 -22.64
C PRO A 123 11.18 -4.36 -22.81
N ALA A 124 10.57 -5.37 -23.44
CA ALA A 124 9.14 -5.39 -23.68
C ALA A 124 8.33 -5.87 -22.45
N SER A 125 8.87 -6.85 -21.72
CA SER A 125 8.20 -7.47 -20.56
C SER A 125 8.83 -7.09 -19.23
N GLY A 126 10.02 -6.48 -19.23
CA GLY A 126 10.82 -6.24 -18.03
C GLY A 126 11.28 -7.54 -17.36
N ARG A 127 11.37 -8.64 -18.11
CA ARG A 127 11.75 -9.95 -17.57
C ARG A 127 13.26 -10.14 -17.62
N ILE A 128 13.83 -10.79 -16.61
CA ILE A 128 15.23 -11.21 -16.66
C ILE A 128 15.36 -12.42 -17.59
N VAL A 129 16.24 -12.28 -18.60
CA VAL A 129 16.52 -13.31 -19.60
C VAL A 129 17.95 -13.78 -19.42
N ALA A 130 18.13 -15.09 -19.26
CA ALA A 130 19.43 -15.75 -19.23
C ALA A 130 19.26 -17.21 -19.66
N ASP A 131 20.36 -17.87 -19.98
CA ASP A 131 20.35 -19.32 -20.24
C ASP A 131 19.99 -20.11 -18.98
N GLN A 132 19.39 -21.30 -19.16
CA GLN A 132 19.04 -22.18 -18.05
C GLN A 132 20.26 -22.56 -17.21
N VAL A 133 21.40 -22.84 -17.87
CA VAL A 133 22.66 -23.16 -17.20
C VAL A 133 23.15 -21.97 -16.36
N ALA A 134 23.13 -20.76 -16.93
CA ALA A 134 23.52 -19.55 -16.22
C ALA A 134 22.64 -19.30 -14.98
N TRP A 135 21.34 -19.55 -15.11
CA TRP A 135 20.42 -19.48 -13.98
C TRP A 135 20.72 -20.54 -12.91
N ASP A 136 20.95 -21.80 -13.29
CA ASP A 136 21.21 -22.90 -12.34
C ASP A 136 22.52 -22.71 -11.58
N GLU A 137 23.59 -22.29 -12.25
CA GLU A 137 24.87 -21.95 -11.61
C GLU A 137 24.71 -20.77 -10.64
N PHE A 138 23.95 -19.74 -11.01
CA PHE A 138 23.75 -18.56 -10.17
C PHE A 138 22.92 -18.89 -8.91
N ILE A 139 21.79 -19.59 -9.05
CA ILE A 139 20.91 -19.88 -7.91
C ILE A 139 21.53 -20.89 -6.94
N GLN A 140 22.48 -21.73 -7.37
CA GLN A 140 23.20 -22.64 -6.48
C GLN A 140 23.94 -21.86 -5.37
N GLY A 141 24.49 -20.69 -5.71
CA GLY A 141 25.11 -19.79 -4.73
C GLY A 141 24.14 -18.78 -4.11
N LYS A 142 23.05 -18.45 -4.81
CA LYS A 142 22.12 -17.36 -4.46
C LYS A 142 20.64 -17.74 -4.70
N PRO A 143 20.07 -18.63 -3.88
CA PRO A 143 18.71 -19.11 -4.08
C PRO A 143 17.65 -18.02 -3.92
N GLU A 144 17.93 -16.89 -3.26
CA GLU A 144 16.97 -15.81 -3.06
C GLU A 144 16.58 -15.08 -4.37
N PHE A 145 17.35 -15.30 -5.44
CA PHE A 145 17.11 -14.73 -6.76
C PHE A 145 16.24 -15.60 -7.66
N GLU A 146 15.91 -16.83 -7.26
CA GLU A 146 15.08 -17.75 -8.05
C GLU A 146 13.74 -17.11 -8.45
N LYS A 147 13.17 -16.27 -7.57
CA LYS A 147 11.94 -15.50 -7.83
C LYS A 147 12.01 -14.67 -9.13
N TRP A 148 13.19 -14.24 -9.55
CA TRP A 148 13.39 -13.42 -10.76
C TRP A 148 13.30 -14.22 -12.06
N ARG A 149 13.22 -15.56 -12.00
CA ARG A 149 12.89 -16.38 -13.18
C ARG A 149 11.46 -16.14 -13.68
N THR A 150 10.52 -15.85 -12.78
CA THR A 150 9.10 -15.66 -13.08
C THR A 150 8.61 -14.23 -12.87
N LYS A 151 9.27 -13.49 -11.96
CA LYS A 151 8.91 -12.12 -11.64
C LYS A 151 9.31 -11.14 -12.75
N LEU A 152 8.43 -10.19 -13.01
CA LEU A 152 8.65 -9.10 -13.96
C LEU A 152 9.08 -7.82 -13.23
N CYS A 153 9.89 -7.02 -13.90
CA CYS A 153 10.32 -5.69 -13.48
C CYS A 153 10.12 -4.68 -14.65
N PRO A 154 8.85 -4.40 -15.04
CA PRO A 154 8.55 -3.58 -16.23
C PRO A 154 9.04 -2.12 -16.11
N ARG A 155 9.28 -1.62 -14.89
CA ARG A 155 9.69 -0.23 -14.63
C ARG A 155 11.15 -0.11 -14.20
N TYR A 156 12.02 -1.02 -14.64
CA TYR A 156 13.42 -1.03 -14.24
C TYR A 156 14.16 0.26 -14.62
N ASP A 157 13.93 0.80 -15.83
CA ASP A 157 14.56 2.04 -16.31
C ASP A 157 14.17 3.26 -15.43
N GLU A 158 12.89 3.36 -15.08
CA GLU A 158 12.42 4.38 -14.14
C GLU A 158 13.02 4.19 -12.74
N MET A 159 13.16 2.94 -12.28
CA MET A 159 13.85 2.62 -11.02
C MET A 159 15.35 2.98 -11.07
N GLU A 160 16.01 2.77 -12.21
CA GLU A 160 17.40 3.18 -12.43
C GLU A 160 17.53 4.71 -12.37
N THR A 161 16.58 5.44 -12.93
CA THR A 161 16.57 6.92 -12.86
C THR A 161 16.53 7.41 -11.41
N ILE A 162 15.70 6.80 -10.56
CA ILE A 162 15.52 7.26 -9.17
C ILE A 162 16.53 6.66 -8.17
N PHE A 163 17.06 5.46 -8.40
CA PHE A 163 17.97 4.76 -7.48
C PHE A 163 19.40 4.61 -8.01
N GLY A 164 19.64 4.78 -9.31
CA GLY A 164 20.92 4.54 -9.96
C GLY A 164 22.04 5.47 -9.51
N ASN A 165 21.71 6.71 -9.20
CA ASN A 165 22.68 7.72 -8.74
C ASN A 165 23.04 7.57 -7.24
N ASP A 166 22.19 6.94 -6.43
CA ASP A 166 22.38 6.77 -4.98
C ASP A 166 23.15 5.49 -4.61
N ALA A 167 23.30 4.56 -5.57
CA ALA A 167 23.95 3.26 -5.35
C ALA A 167 25.48 3.31 -5.14
N ALA A 168 26.08 4.50 -5.11
CA ALA A 168 27.49 4.67 -4.74
C ALA A 168 27.70 4.73 -3.20
N THR A 169 26.64 4.87 -2.40
CA THR A 169 26.74 4.96 -0.94
C THR A 169 25.99 3.81 -0.27
N GLY A 170 26.74 2.85 0.30
CA GLY A 170 26.24 2.00 1.37
C GLY A 170 25.93 0.55 1.01
N ASP A 171 26.96 -0.19 0.60
CA ASP A 171 27.10 -1.58 1.03
C ASP A 171 26.90 -1.63 2.56
N ARG A 172 26.14 -2.62 3.06
CA ARG A 172 25.76 -2.88 4.47
C ARG A 172 24.40 -2.33 4.95
N ALA A 173 23.33 -3.02 4.57
CA ALA A 173 22.21 -3.20 5.48
C ALA A 173 21.80 -4.68 5.49
N VAL A 174 22.28 -5.40 6.50
CA VAL A 174 21.77 -6.72 6.86
C VAL A 174 20.26 -6.59 7.07
N SER A 175 19.48 -7.24 6.21
CA SER A 175 18.03 -7.29 6.38
C SER A 175 17.72 -8.19 7.56
N GLY A 176 17.46 -7.59 8.73
CA GLY A 176 16.71 -8.22 9.80
C GLY A 176 15.29 -8.50 9.28
N PHE A 177 15.12 -9.65 8.66
CA PHE A 177 13.80 -10.25 8.46
C PHE A 177 13.43 -10.89 9.79
N ASP A 178 12.91 -10.10 10.72
CA ASP A 178 12.31 -10.62 11.95
C ASP A 178 11.05 -11.38 11.59
N ASN A 179 11.29 -12.68 11.43
CA ASN A 179 10.41 -13.82 11.62
C ASN A 179 9.16 -13.49 12.47
N PHE A 180 8.05 -13.16 11.81
CA PHE A 180 6.71 -13.26 12.41
C PHE A 180 6.36 -14.74 12.57
N SER A 181 6.90 -15.39 13.60
CA SER A 181 6.32 -16.63 14.12
C SER A 181 5.14 -16.25 15.03
N PRO A 182 3.91 -16.72 14.75
CA PRO A 182 2.82 -16.56 15.69
C PRO A 182 3.09 -17.43 16.93
N MET A 183 3.08 -16.81 18.12
CA MET A 183 3.01 -17.53 19.39
C MET A 183 1.74 -18.39 19.40
N ASN A 184 1.89 -19.70 19.24
CA ASN A 184 0.89 -20.64 19.73
C ASN A 184 1.20 -20.92 21.20
N GLY A 185 0.29 -20.45 22.06
CA GLY A 185 0.29 -20.75 23.48
C GLY A 185 0.04 -22.24 23.71
N MET A 186 0.72 -22.75 24.74
CA MET A 186 0.40 -23.98 25.44
C MET A 186 -0.22 -23.60 26.77
#